data_AF-A0A1W5CYB3-F1
#
_entry.id   AF-A0A1W5CYB3-F1
#
_cell.length_a   1.000
_cell.length_b   1.000
_cell.length_c   1.000
_cell.angle_alpha   90.00
_cell.angle_beta   90.00
_cell.angle_gamma   90.00
#
_symmetry.space_group_name_H-M   'P 1'
#
loop_
_entity.id
_entity.type
_entity.pdbx_description
1 polymer ?
#
loop_
_entity_poly.entity_id
_entity_poly.type
_entity_poly.pdbx_seq_one_letter_code
_entity_poly.pdbx_strand_id
1 'polypeptide(L)'
;MAGTTFSFLLLLSNLLIPIAILIFAAGFFPYKPFLPGTAKFDESSHEVPQHTPFDRLIFMVVDALRSDFVYSQESAFTFTQR
;
A
#
# COMPACT_ATOMS: atom_id res chain seq x y z
N MET A 1 -9.73 -21.46 44.68
CA MET A 1 -8.49 -21.35 43.89
C MET A 1 -8.71 -21.17 42.37
N ALA A 2 -9.89 -21.45 41.80
CA ALA A 2 -10.13 -21.25 40.36
C ALA A 2 -10.28 -19.77 39.92
N GLY A 3 -10.86 -18.91 40.77
CA GLY A 3 -11.10 -17.50 40.44
C GLY A 3 -9.82 -16.65 40.30
N THR A 4 -8.79 -16.94 41.09
CA THR A 4 -7.50 -16.23 41.02
C THR A 4 -6.75 -16.54 39.73
N THR A 5 -6.84 -17.78 39.24
CA THR A 5 -6.24 -18.18 37.97
C THR A 5 -6.92 -17.46 36.82
N PHE A 6 -8.26 -17.43 36.79
CA PHE A 6 -9.00 -16.72 35.73
C PHE A 6 -8.68 -15.22 35.70
N SER A 7 -8.64 -14.55 36.85
CA SER A 7 -8.25 -13.14 36.95
C SER A 7 -6.82 -12.89 36.48
N PHE A 8 -5.89 -13.83 36.76
CA PHE A 8 -4.51 -13.75 36.29
C PHE A 8 -4.41 -13.89 34.76
N LEU A 9 -5.14 -14.85 34.16
CA LEU A 9 -5.20 -15.00 32.70
C LEU A 9 -5.82 -13.76 32.03
N LEU A 10 -6.84 -13.18 32.64
CA LEU A 10 -7.48 -11.96 32.13
C LEU A 10 -6.53 -10.77 32.19
N LEU A 11 -5.81 -10.59 33.29
CA LEU A 11 -4.77 -9.55 33.42
C LEU A 11 -3.67 -9.73 32.39
N LEU A 12 -3.17 -10.96 32.24
CA LEU A 12 -2.12 -11.30 31.28
C LEU A 12 -2.57 -10.99 29.83
N SER A 13 -3.81 -11.36 29.49
CA SER A 13 -4.38 -11.10 28.16
C SER A 13 -4.49 -9.60 27.87
N ASN A 14 -4.95 -8.81 28.85
CA ASN A 14 -5.06 -7.36 28.70
C ASN A 14 -3.70 -6.66 28.57
N LEU A 15 -2.62 -7.27 29.06
CA LEU A 15 -1.24 -6.78 28.83
C LEU A 15 -0.68 -7.27 27.49
N LEU A 16 -0.99 -8.49 27.08
CA LEU A 16 -0.46 -9.07 25.84
C LEU A 16 -1.01 -8.36 24.59
N ILE A 17 -2.27 -7.94 24.62
CA ILE A 17 -2.91 -7.23 23.49
C ILE A 17 -2.17 -5.93 23.11
N PRO A 18 -1.92 -4.96 24.02
CA PRO A 18 -1.19 -3.76 23.67
C PRO A 18 0.27 -4.05 23.28
N ILE A 19 0.92 -5.04 23.92
CA ILE A 19 2.27 -5.47 23.53
C ILE A 19 2.28 -5.98 22.08
N ALA A 20 1.30 -6.81 21.70
CA ALA A 20 1.18 -7.32 20.34
C ALA A 20 0.94 -6.20 19.33
N ILE A 21 0.12 -5.21 19.67
CA ILE A 21 -0.11 -4.02 18.81
C ILE A 21 1.19 -3.24 18.60
N LEU A 22 2.00 -3.04 19.65
CA LEU A 22 3.27 -2.32 19.55
C LEU A 22 4.29 -3.07 18.69
N ILE A 23 4.40 -4.39 18.86
CA ILE A 23 5.28 -5.24 18.03
C ILE A 23 4.81 -5.20 16.57
N PHE A 24 3.50 -5.33 16.34
CA PHE A 24 2.92 -5.24 15.00
C PHE A 24 3.19 -3.88 14.38
N ALA A 25 2.97 -2.77 15.09
CA ALA A 25 3.22 -1.43 14.58
C ALA A 25 4.70 -1.22 14.23
N ALA A 26 5.62 -1.69 15.07
CA ALA A 26 7.06 -1.60 14.80
C ALA A 26 7.50 -2.41 13.57
N GLY A 27 6.86 -3.56 13.31
CA GLY A 27 7.19 -4.43 12.17
C GLY A 27 6.43 -4.11 10.88
N PHE A 28 5.16 -3.72 10.97
CA PHE A 28 4.27 -3.45 9.83
C PHE A 28 4.53 -2.08 9.20
N PHE A 29 5.01 -1.12 9.99
CA PHE A 29 5.54 0.14 9.49
C PHE A 29 7.07 0.11 9.53
N PRO A 30 7.74 -0.78 8.77
CA PRO A 30 9.19 -0.71 8.68
C PRO A 30 9.51 0.68 8.16
N TYR A 31 10.36 1.39 8.90
CA TYR A 31 10.91 2.68 8.49
C TYR A 31 11.25 2.58 7.01
N LYS A 32 10.52 3.32 6.16
CA LYS A 32 10.76 3.34 4.72
C LYS A 32 12.23 3.69 4.58
N PRO A 33 13.10 2.75 4.13
CA PRO A 33 14.48 3.10 3.92
C PRO A 33 14.45 4.15 2.82
N PHE A 34 14.70 5.40 3.17
CA PHE A 34 14.95 6.43 2.18
C PHE A 34 16.21 5.98 1.46
N LEU A 35 16.04 5.33 0.30
CA LEU A 35 17.14 4.88 -0.53
C LEU A 35 18.01 6.12 -0.80
N PRO A 36 19.21 6.22 -0.23
CA PRO A 36 20.09 7.33 -0.53
C PRO A 36 20.66 7.04 -1.92
N GLY A 37 20.07 7.69 -2.91
CA GLY A 37 20.28 7.35 -4.31
C GLY A 37 19.36 8.21 -5.15
N THR A 38 19.80 9.45 -5.34
CA THR A 38 19.41 10.41 -6.37
C THR A 38 18.37 9.90 -7.38
N ALA A 39 17.10 10.17 -7.11
CA ALA A 39 16.12 10.49 -8.15
C ALA A 39 16.55 11.82 -8.82
N LYS A 40 17.73 11.84 -9.44
CA LYS A 40 18.17 12.92 -10.30
C LYS A 40 17.61 12.60 -11.67
N PHE A 41 16.77 13.49 -12.18
CA PHE A 41 16.40 13.46 -13.58
C PHE A 41 17.70 13.52 -14.38
N ASP A 42 17.91 12.57 -15.28
CA ASP A 42 19.07 12.60 -16.17
C ASP A 42 18.80 13.64 -17.26
N GLU A 43 19.23 14.87 -16.99
CA GLU A 43 19.18 16.01 -17.92
C GLU A 43 19.99 15.71 -19.20
N SER A 44 20.78 14.64 -19.25
CA SER A 44 21.52 14.23 -20.47
C SER A 44 20.67 13.48 -21.51
N SER A 45 19.39 13.20 -21.23
CA SER A 45 18.48 12.58 -22.20
C SER A 45 17.87 13.57 -23.21
N HIS A 46 18.34 14.82 -23.22
CA HIS A 46 18.07 15.72 -24.32
C HIS A 46 18.67 15.18 -25.62
N GLU A 47 17.77 14.93 -26.58
CA GLU A 47 18.00 14.82 -28.02
C GLU A 47 18.34 13.44 -28.59
N VAL A 48 17.30 12.59 -28.70
CA VAL A 48 16.99 12.04 -30.03
C VAL A 48 15.48 12.18 -30.26
N PRO A 49 15.02 13.01 -31.20
CA PRO A 49 13.61 13.01 -31.59
C PRO A 49 13.35 11.74 -32.41
N GLN A 50 13.14 10.62 -31.71
CA GLN A 50 12.45 9.50 -32.32
C GLN A 50 10.99 9.87 -32.42
N HIS A 51 10.47 9.83 -33.65
CA HIS A 51 9.08 10.10 -33.99
C HIS A 51 8.17 9.44 -32.94
N THR A 52 7.58 10.25 -32.06
CA THR A 52 6.85 9.73 -30.91
C THR A 52 5.66 8.91 -31.44
N PRO A 53 5.43 7.67 -30.95
CA PRO A 53 4.39 6.80 -31.50
C PRO A 53 2.96 7.27 -31.19
N PHE A 54 2.81 8.42 -30.52
CA PHE A 54 1.54 8.99 -30.09
C PHE A 54 1.54 10.51 -30.22
N ASP A 55 0.41 11.07 -30.68
CA ASP A 55 0.18 12.52 -30.76
C ASP A 55 -0.24 13.13 -29.42
N ARG A 56 -0.82 12.30 -28.52
CA ARG A 56 -1.34 12.73 -27.21
C ARG A 56 -1.11 11.63 -26.17
N LEU A 57 -0.71 12.05 -24.98
CA LEU A 57 -0.50 11.18 -23.82
C LEU A 57 -1.32 11.72 -22.64
N ILE A 58 -2.10 10.85 -22.00
CA ILE A 58 -2.89 11.17 -20.82
C ILE A 58 -2.40 10.32 -19.66
N PHE A 59 -1.83 10.96 -18.64
CA PHE A 59 -1.57 10.34 -17.35
C PHE A 59 -2.79 10.52 -16.47
N MET A 60 -3.46 9.42 -16.13
CA MET A 60 -4.58 9.39 -15.19
C MET A 60 -4.14 8.68 -13.92
N VAL A 61 -4.24 9.38 -12.79
CA VAL A 61 -4.01 8.80 -11.46
C VAL A 61 -5.36 8.69 -10.78
N VAL A 62 -5.70 7.48 -10.34
CA VAL A 62 -6.93 7.22 -9.57
C VAL A 62 -6.52 6.79 -8.19
N ASP A 63 -7.01 7.49 -7.17
CA ASP A 63 -6.75 7.13 -5.79
C ASP A 63 -7.48 5.83 -5.43
N ALA A 64 -6.78 4.96 -4.70
CA ALA A 64 -7.31 3.73 -4.10
C ALA A 64 -8.27 2.89 -4.98
N LEU A 65 -8.04 2.83 -6.30
CA LEU A 65 -8.87 2.05 -7.21
C LEU A 65 -8.62 0.55 -7.01
N ARG A 66 -9.60 -0.13 -6.41
CA ARG A 66 -9.57 -1.58 -6.23
C ARG A 66 -10.00 -2.30 -7.50
N SER A 67 -9.45 -3.50 -7.73
CA SER A 67 -9.73 -4.29 -8.93
C SER A 67 -11.18 -4.75 -9.03
N ASP A 68 -11.86 -5.02 -7.91
CA ASP A 68 -13.27 -5.39 -7.92
C ASP A 68 -14.19 -4.26 -8.39
N PHE A 69 -13.83 -3.00 -8.14
CA PHE A 69 -14.58 -1.86 -8.70
C PHE A 69 -14.42 -1.70 -10.22
N VAL A 70 -13.37 -2.29 -10.79
CA VAL A 70 -13.07 -2.21 -12.24
C VAL A 70 -13.59 -3.43 -12.99
N TYR A 71 -13.47 -4.64 -12.42
CA TYR A 71 -13.76 -5.91 -13.11
C TYR A 71 -15.03 -6.63 -12.65
N SER A 72 -15.73 -6.13 -11.62
CA SER A 72 -17.04 -6.69 -11.23
C SER A 72 -18.08 -6.46 -12.32
N GLN A 73 -19.02 -7.40 -12.52
CA GLN A 73 -20.13 -7.27 -13.48
C GLN A 73 -21.05 -6.06 -13.19
N GLU A 74 -21.05 -5.57 -11.95
CA GLU A 74 -21.79 -4.37 -11.54
C GLU A 74 -21.01 -3.07 -11.80
N SER A 75 -19.80 -3.15 -12.36
CA SER A 75 -18.97 -2.00 -12.65
C SER A 75 -19.49 -1.20 -13.84
N ALA A 76 -19.46 0.13 -13.72
CA ALA A 76 -19.73 1.05 -14.84
C ALA A 76 -18.59 1.07 -15.88
N PHE A 77 -17.46 0.40 -15.64
CA PHE A 77 -16.37 0.25 -16.59
C PHE A 77 -16.72 -0.81 -17.65
N THR A 78 -17.71 -0.55 -18.51
CA THR A 78 -18.20 -1.53 -19.51
C THR A 78 -17.08 -2.02 -20.46
N PHE A 79 -16.06 -1.20 -20.70
CA PHE A 79 -14.95 -1.55 -21.59
C PHE A 79 -13.99 -2.62 -21.02
N THR A 80 -13.98 -2.84 -19.70
CA THR A 80 -13.11 -3.83 -19.04
C THR A 80 -13.78 -5.21 -18.87
N GLN A 81 -15.07 -5.34 -19.20
CA GLN A 81 -15.91 -6.52 -18.98
C GLN A 81 -15.81 -7.59 -20.09
N ARG A 82 -14.63 -7.79 -20.68
CA ARG A 82 -14.45 -8.74 -21.79
C ARG A 82 -14.28 -10.18 -21.34
#